data_AF-A0A923VQD1-F1
#
_entry.id   AF-A0A923VQD1-F1
#
_cell.length_a   1.000
_cell.length_b   1.000
_cell.length_c   1.000
_cell.angle_alpha   90.00
_cell.angle_beta   90.00
_cell.angle_gamma   90.00
#
_symmetry.space_group_name_H-M   'P 1'
#
loop_
_entity.id
_entity.type
_entity.pdbx_description
1 polymer ?
#
loop_
_entity_poly.entity_id
_entity_poly.type
_entity_poly.pdbx_seq_one_letter_code
_entity_poly.pdbx_strand_id
1 'polypeptide(L)'
;MKTVRSFNLPERPRAAGMAKLAMTACMTACMAACMVVPGTASAQAPAEFAWRATLEVPPQASLVRAALPAEALLRLRSAQAADVRVFDAKGQPVPFALTAPVDQPRPARQATAFLNALPLFSARSGLRVPASGVQLRVDQGGQQRSVWVQMDGATSSFTAAAGATPLQSALFDARGLEQSITAVVIKARLPANAPVGMTLSSSTDLAQWTPVPLRGRLYRFEGNDAPANGTLELDTPLVLKGHYLRLDWQGQDGVEVESLQGLIAPAQAQLSRLTAALPEPRRDGAQAIEWELATALPLSALTLATSRANTLVPVRVMGRNQASEPWRQLTQGVVFRLGSGAEESANSTLTMPRVAARWLRVEATLGQR
;
A
#
# COMPACT_ATOMS: atom_id res chain seq x y z
N MET A 1 65.80 1.21 28.76
CA MET A 1 65.72 2.66 29.09
C MET A 1 64.32 2.93 29.64
N LYS A 2 64.09 3.59 30.81
CA LYS A 2 64.23 5.04 31.13
C LYS A 2 63.36 5.90 30.17
N THR A 3 62.39 6.74 30.55
CA THR A 3 61.99 7.43 31.83
C THR A 3 60.50 7.91 31.69
N VAL A 4 59.50 7.63 32.55
CA VAL A 4 59.02 8.23 33.84
C VAL A 4 58.54 9.71 33.86
N ARG A 5 57.25 9.95 34.25
CA ARG A 5 56.68 10.94 35.23
C ARG A 5 55.14 11.08 35.02
N SER A 6 54.20 10.72 35.92
CA SER A 6 53.79 11.25 37.27
C SER A 6 53.04 12.60 37.19
N PHE A 7 51.84 12.87 37.76
CA PHE A 7 51.28 12.77 39.14
C PHE A 7 49.71 12.79 39.06
N ASN A 8 48.84 12.63 40.08
CA ASN A 8 48.73 11.93 41.36
C ASN A 8 47.38 12.39 42.00
N LEU A 9 46.65 11.53 42.71
CA LEU A 9 45.44 11.86 43.51
C LEU A 9 45.76 11.78 45.02
N PRO A 10 45.03 12.48 45.91
CA PRO A 10 45.02 12.20 47.34
C PRO A 10 43.70 11.55 47.84
N GLU A 11 43.70 11.12 49.11
CA GLU A 11 42.94 9.95 49.60
C GLU A 11 41.76 10.26 50.57
N ARG A 12 41.06 9.19 51.01
CA ARG A 12 40.04 9.19 52.08
C ARG A 12 40.63 8.89 53.47
N PRO A 13 39.97 9.34 54.55
CA PRO A 13 39.62 8.46 55.69
C PRO A 13 38.21 8.76 56.30
N ARG A 14 37.54 7.94 57.13
CA ARG A 14 37.66 6.50 57.52
C ARG A 14 36.34 5.97 58.15
N ALA A 15 36.26 4.65 58.31
CA ALA A 15 35.42 3.83 59.22
C ALA A 15 35.57 4.22 60.72
N ALA A 16 34.85 3.69 61.74
CA ALA A 16 33.57 2.96 61.95
C ALA A 16 33.40 2.79 63.49
N GLY A 17 32.20 2.49 64.03
CA GLY A 17 32.09 2.17 65.47
C GLY A 17 30.67 2.06 66.05
N MET A 18 30.41 1.00 66.83
CA MET A 18 29.13 0.68 67.48
C MET A 18 28.94 1.42 68.84
N ALA A 19 27.69 1.63 69.29
CA ALA A 19 27.07 0.86 70.41
C ALA A 19 25.97 1.59 71.24
N LYS A 20 24.86 0.85 71.47
CA LYS A 20 23.98 0.79 72.68
C LYS A 20 23.00 1.93 73.08
N LEU A 21 21.71 1.54 73.03
CA LEU A 21 20.62 1.67 74.03
C LEU A 21 20.32 3.01 74.75
N ALA A 22 19.18 3.61 74.40
CA ALA A 22 18.14 4.23 75.27
C ALA A 22 17.06 4.87 74.36
N MET A 23 15.77 4.97 74.67
CA MET A 23 14.91 4.30 75.66
C MET A 23 13.46 4.38 75.14
N THR A 24 12.64 3.37 75.41
CA THR A 24 11.22 3.30 74.99
C THR A 24 10.38 4.39 75.63
N ALA A 25 9.74 5.27 74.84
CA ALA A 25 8.38 5.84 75.08
C ALA A 25 8.06 7.02 74.15
N CYS A 26 7.39 6.78 73.02
CA CYS A 26 6.35 7.71 72.54
C CYS A 26 5.31 6.91 71.74
N MET A 27 4.31 6.43 72.48
CA MET A 27 3.22 5.60 71.99
C MET A 27 2.17 6.48 71.30
N THR A 28 1.45 5.93 70.31
CA THR A 28 0.13 6.42 69.82
C THR A 28 -0.02 7.90 69.44
N ALA A 29 0.09 8.22 68.14
CA ALA A 29 -0.89 9.03 67.39
C ALA A 29 -0.41 9.41 65.96
N CYS A 30 -0.41 8.46 65.00
CA CYS A 30 -0.33 8.78 63.56
C CYS A 30 -0.83 7.63 62.66
N MET A 31 -1.94 7.00 63.04
CA MET A 31 -2.63 6.00 62.21
C MET A 31 -3.92 6.61 61.63
N ALA A 32 -3.76 7.73 60.91
CA ALA A 32 -4.86 8.52 60.37
C ALA A 32 -4.85 8.51 58.83
N ALA A 33 -5.88 7.88 58.27
CA ALA A 33 -6.45 8.17 56.95
C ALA A 33 -5.50 8.23 55.72
N CYS A 34 -4.90 7.09 55.36
CA CYS A 34 -4.91 6.72 53.93
C CYS A 34 -6.23 6.02 53.61
N MET A 35 -7.33 6.78 53.59
CA MET A 35 -8.54 6.33 52.90
C MET A 35 -8.25 6.37 51.41
N VAL A 36 -7.79 5.24 50.87
CA VAL A 36 -7.95 4.96 49.44
C VAL A 36 -9.45 4.94 49.20
N VAL A 37 -9.98 6.05 48.70
CA VAL A 37 -11.33 6.07 48.13
C VAL A 37 -11.28 5.09 46.97
N PRO A 38 -11.98 3.93 47.03
CA PRO A 38 -12.13 3.14 45.83
C PRO A 38 -12.93 4.01 44.88
N GLY A 39 -12.28 4.48 43.81
CA GLY A 39 -12.99 5.10 42.71
C GLY A 39 -14.00 4.07 42.21
N THR A 40 -15.27 4.29 42.53
CA THR A 40 -16.35 3.44 42.07
C THR A 40 -16.40 3.61 40.56
N ALA A 41 -15.72 2.71 39.85
CA ALA A 41 -15.94 2.51 38.43
C ALA A 41 -17.40 2.13 38.28
N SER A 42 -18.24 3.12 37.99
CA SER A 42 -19.66 2.94 37.78
C SER A 42 -19.83 1.79 36.79
N ALA A 43 -20.64 0.79 37.15
CA ALA A 43 -20.92 -0.32 36.26
C ALA A 43 -21.59 0.26 35.01
N GLN A 44 -20.82 0.34 33.92
CA GLN A 44 -21.23 1.07 32.72
C GLN A 44 -22.53 0.49 32.20
N ALA A 45 -23.60 1.28 32.15
CA ALA A 45 -24.89 0.81 31.69
C ALA A 45 -24.86 0.62 30.17
N PRO A 46 -25.61 -0.35 29.60
CA PRO A 46 -25.73 -0.51 28.14
C PRO A 46 -26.16 0.78 27.42
N ALA A 47 -26.92 1.65 28.10
CA ALA A 47 -27.38 2.94 27.57
C ALA A 47 -26.25 3.95 27.29
N GLU A 48 -25.08 3.82 27.94
CA GLU A 48 -23.91 4.69 27.73
C GLU A 48 -23.23 4.45 26.36
N PHE A 49 -23.51 3.31 25.71
CA PHE A 49 -22.88 2.93 24.46
C PHE A 49 -23.67 3.45 23.25
N ALA A 50 -22.97 4.22 22.41
CA ALA A 50 -23.50 4.88 21.22
C ALA A 50 -24.00 3.92 20.12
N TRP A 51 -23.68 2.64 20.23
CA TRP A 51 -24.19 1.57 19.37
C TRP A 51 -24.34 0.28 20.19
N ARG A 52 -25.39 -0.48 19.89
CA ARG A 52 -25.78 -1.73 20.56
C ARG A 52 -26.38 -2.68 19.53
N ALA A 53 -26.18 -3.98 19.72
CA ALA A 53 -26.89 -5.04 19.02
C ALA A 53 -27.07 -6.25 19.95
N THR A 54 -28.06 -7.08 19.66
CA THR A 54 -28.26 -8.36 20.34
C THR A 54 -27.24 -9.37 19.84
N LEU A 55 -26.58 -10.07 20.76
CA LEU A 55 -25.77 -11.24 20.43
C LEU A 55 -26.65 -12.49 20.49
N GLU A 56 -26.79 -13.19 19.37
CA GLU A 56 -27.42 -14.53 19.36
C GLU A 56 -26.47 -15.56 19.98
N VAL A 57 -26.97 -16.27 20.99
CA VAL A 57 -26.23 -17.31 21.72
C VAL A 57 -26.91 -18.66 21.45
N PRO A 58 -26.19 -19.64 20.86
CA PRO A 58 -26.74 -20.98 20.68
C PRO A 58 -27.15 -21.61 22.01
N PRO A 59 -28.27 -22.37 22.09
CA PRO A 59 -28.67 -23.06 23.30
C PRO A 59 -27.52 -23.92 23.87
N GLN A 60 -27.36 -23.89 25.19
CA GLN A 60 -26.34 -24.67 25.93
C GLN A 60 -24.87 -24.33 25.61
N ALA A 61 -24.57 -23.26 24.87
CA ALA A 61 -23.19 -22.84 24.62
C ALA A 61 -22.50 -22.29 25.89
N SER A 62 -21.39 -22.91 26.30
CA SER A 62 -20.51 -22.42 27.39
C SER A 62 -19.48 -21.38 26.94
N LEU A 63 -19.22 -21.29 25.63
CA LEU A 63 -18.35 -20.30 25.00
C LEU A 63 -18.96 -19.90 23.64
N VAL A 64 -19.03 -18.60 23.37
CA VAL A 64 -19.56 -18.06 22.10
C VAL A 64 -18.46 -17.27 21.41
N ARG A 65 -18.22 -17.57 20.13
CA ARG A 65 -17.41 -16.73 19.23
C ARG A 65 -18.35 -15.92 18.35
N ALA A 66 -18.32 -14.61 18.51
CA ALA A 66 -19.07 -13.66 17.69
C ALA A 66 -18.11 -12.82 16.84
N ALA A 67 -18.53 -12.47 15.63
CA ALA A 67 -17.91 -11.38 14.87
C ALA A 67 -18.48 -10.04 15.36
N LEU A 68 -17.64 -9.02 15.49
CA LEU A 68 -18.12 -7.65 15.67
C LEU A 68 -18.76 -7.18 14.36
N PRO A 69 -20.04 -6.72 14.36
CA PRO A 69 -20.68 -6.20 13.16
C PRO A 69 -19.94 -5.00 12.58
N ALA A 70 -20.08 -4.80 11.27
CA ALA A 70 -19.46 -3.70 10.53
C ALA A 70 -19.80 -2.33 11.15
N GLU A 71 -21.03 -2.17 11.61
CA GLU A 71 -21.56 -0.97 12.24
C GLU A 71 -20.86 -0.64 13.56
N ALA A 72 -20.45 -1.66 14.32
CA ALA A 72 -19.66 -1.51 15.55
C ALA A 72 -18.22 -1.11 15.22
N LEU A 73 -17.60 -1.82 14.27
CA LEU A 73 -16.24 -1.59 13.80
C LEU A 73 -16.04 -0.14 13.28
N LEU A 74 -17.01 0.40 12.54
CA LEU A 74 -16.98 1.80 12.06
C LEU A 74 -17.19 2.85 13.15
N ARG A 75 -17.61 2.46 14.36
CA ARG A 75 -17.86 3.37 15.49
C ARG A 75 -16.79 3.28 16.59
N LEU A 76 -15.86 2.33 16.50
CA LEU A 76 -14.78 2.16 17.48
C LEU A 76 -14.00 3.46 17.71
N ARG A 77 -13.85 3.81 18.99
CA ARG A 77 -13.05 4.93 19.47
C ARG A 77 -11.62 4.52 19.82
N SER A 78 -11.37 3.25 20.12
CA SER A 78 -10.03 2.68 20.34
C SER A 78 -9.65 1.69 19.23
N ALA A 79 -8.38 1.75 18.79
CA ALA A 79 -7.81 0.75 17.88
C ALA A 79 -7.69 -0.65 18.53
N GLN A 80 -7.64 -0.74 19.86
CA GLN A 80 -7.72 -1.99 20.62
C GLN A 80 -9.16 -2.39 20.97
N ALA A 81 -10.16 -1.65 20.47
CA ALA A 81 -11.58 -1.83 20.78
C ALA A 81 -11.89 -1.84 22.30
N ALA A 82 -11.15 -1.04 23.07
CA ALA A 82 -11.33 -0.88 24.52
C ALA A 82 -12.71 -0.30 24.92
N ASP A 83 -13.47 0.21 23.95
CA ASP A 83 -14.84 0.71 24.05
C ASP A 83 -15.92 -0.34 23.74
N VAL A 84 -15.56 -1.61 23.52
CA VAL A 84 -16.51 -2.73 23.40
C VAL A 84 -16.87 -3.28 24.79
N ARG A 85 -18.14 -3.62 25.01
CA ARG A 85 -18.63 -4.40 26.16
C ARG A 85 -19.63 -5.46 25.69
N VAL A 86 -19.76 -6.52 26.47
CA VAL A 86 -20.83 -7.52 26.33
C VAL A 86 -21.67 -7.47 27.60
N PHE A 87 -22.99 -7.52 27.45
CA PHE A 87 -23.95 -7.50 28.55
C PHE A 87 -24.91 -8.68 28.43
N ASP A 88 -25.39 -9.20 29.57
CA ASP A 88 -26.46 -10.19 29.60
C ASP A 88 -27.84 -9.53 29.42
N ALA A 89 -28.91 -10.35 29.38
CA ALA A 89 -30.28 -9.87 29.24
C ALA A 89 -30.78 -9.04 30.45
N LYS A 90 -30.04 -9.00 31.57
CA LYS A 90 -30.30 -8.17 32.76
C LYS A 90 -29.43 -6.90 32.77
N GLY A 91 -28.66 -6.64 31.72
CA GLY A 91 -27.75 -5.51 31.61
C GLY A 91 -26.46 -5.65 32.44
N GLN A 92 -26.14 -6.84 32.94
CA GLN A 92 -24.91 -7.10 33.70
C GLN A 92 -23.74 -7.36 32.75
N PRO A 93 -22.53 -6.84 33.02
CA PRO A 93 -21.36 -7.04 32.16
C PRO A 93 -20.90 -8.50 32.17
N VAL A 94 -20.64 -9.05 30.99
CA VAL A 94 -20.20 -10.42 30.78
C VAL A 94 -18.72 -10.43 30.39
N PRO A 95 -17.85 -11.27 31.01
CA PRO A 95 -16.46 -11.43 30.60
C PRO A 95 -16.35 -11.88 29.14
N PHE A 96 -15.46 -11.23 28.38
CA PHE A 96 -15.20 -11.55 26.98
C PHE A 96 -13.72 -11.34 26.66
N ALA A 97 -13.26 -11.92 25.55
CA ALA A 97 -11.92 -11.70 25.02
C ALA A 97 -12.00 -11.30 23.55
N LEU A 98 -11.32 -10.21 23.19
CA LEU A 98 -11.18 -9.80 21.80
C LEU A 98 -10.10 -10.65 21.13
N THR A 99 -10.48 -11.40 20.11
CA THR A 99 -9.51 -11.95 19.15
C THR A 99 -9.51 -11.07 17.92
N ALA A 100 -8.66 -10.04 17.93
CA ALA A 100 -8.27 -9.41 16.69
C ALA A 100 -7.67 -10.49 15.77
N PRO A 101 -7.92 -10.47 14.44
CA PRO A 101 -7.00 -11.11 13.52
C PRO A 101 -5.61 -10.56 13.85
N VAL A 102 -4.61 -11.43 14.02
CA VAL A 102 -3.23 -10.97 14.17
C VAL A 102 -2.96 -10.09 12.95
N ASP A 103 -2.70 -8.80 13.15
CA ASP A 103 -2.41 -7.86 12.05
C ASP A 103 -0.98 -8.13 11.59
N GLN A 104 -0.82 -9.32 11.00
CA GLN A 104 0.40 -9.76 10.35
C GLN A 104 0.62 -8.76 9.22
N PRO A 105 1.81 -8.11 9.15
CA PRO A 105 2.18 -7.29 8.01
C PRO A 105 1.91 -8.12 6.76
N ARG A 106 1.06 -7.62 5.86
CA ARG A 106 0.77 -8.32 4.62
C ARG A 106 2.11 -8.63 3.96
N PRO A 107 2.46 -9.91 3.72
CA PRO A 107 3.71 -10.22 3.05
C PRO A 107 3.70 -9.48 1.71
N ALA A 108 4.80 -8.79 1.40
CA ALA A 108 4.95 -8.12 0.12
C ALA A 108 4.65 -9.14 -0.99
N ARG A 109 3.87 -8.76 -2.01
CA ARG A 109 3.61 -9.65 -3.14
C ARG A 109 4.96 -10.06 -3.72
N GLN A 110 5.22 -11.37 -3.71
CA GLN A 110 6.45 -11.91 -4.28
C GLN A 110 6.48 -11.56 -5.78
N ALA A 111 7.64 -11.17 -6.28
CA ALA A 111 7.84 -10.91 -7.69
C ALA A 111 8.34 -12.17 -8.40
N THR A 112 8.00 -12.32 -9.68
CA THR A 112 8.65 -13.30 -10.56
C THR A 112 10.11 -12.92 -10.82
N ALA A 113 10.87 -13.82 -11.46
CA ALA A 113 12.10 -13.42 -12.14
C ALA A 113 11.83 -12.28 -13.14
N PHE A 114 12.86 -11.49 -13.42
CA PHE A 114 12.82 -10.43 -14.42
C PHE A 114 12.71 -11.02 -15.84
N LEU A 115 11.78 -10.48 -16.63
CA LEU A 115 11.73 -10.67 -18.06
C LEU A 115 12.35 -9.45 -18.74
N ASN A 116 13.40 -9.64 -19.51
CA ASN A 116 14.01 -8.55 -20.30
C ASN A 116 13.06 -8.16 -21.43
N ALA A 117 12.97 -6.86 -21.71
CA ALA A 117 12.23 -6.36 -22.87
C ALA A 117 12.95 -6.76 -24.16
N LEU A 118 12.22 -7.39 -25.09
CA LEU A 118 12.65 -7.61 -26.47
C LEU A 118 11.99 -6.51 -27.33
N PRO A 119 12.74 -5.47 -27.73
CA PRO A 119 12.17 -4.35 -28.49
C PRO A 119 11.71 -4.79 -29.88
N LEU A 120 10.56 -4.28 -30.32
CA LEU A 120 9.99 -4.60 -31.63
C LEU A 120 10.33 -3.53 -32.67
N PHE A 121 10.66 -3.96 -33.89
CA PHE A 121 10.99 -3.07 -35.00
C PHE A 121 10.08 -3.28 -36.20
N SER A 122 9.61 -2.19 -36.80
CA SER A 122 8.95 -2.24 -38.10
C SER A 122 9.98 -2.35 -39.22
N ALA A 123 9.70 -3.24 -40.18
CA ALA A 123 10.44 -3.33 -41.44
C ALA A 123 9.72 -2.54 -42.54
N ARG A 124 10.48 -1.89 -43.42
CA ARG A 124 9.96 -1.47 -44.73
C ARG A 124 9.71 -2.73 -45.57
N SER A 125 8.70 -2.69 -46.44
CA SER A 125 8.40 -3.81 -47.35
C SER A 125 9.65 -4.18 -48.16
N GLY A 126 10.04 -5.45 -48.14
CA GLY A 126 11.24 -5.96 -48.82
C GLY A 126 12.51 -6.12 -47.98
N LEU A 127 12.56 -5.68 -46.71
CA LEU A 127 13.69 -6.03 -45.82
C LEU A 127 13.68 -7.54 -45.51
N ARG A 128 14.84 -8.21 -45.62
CA ARG A 128 15.02 -9.57 -45.10
C ARG A 128 15.12 -9.53 -43.58
N VAL A 129 14.34 -10.37 -42.91
CA VAL A 129 14.51 -10.66 -41.48
C VAL A 129 15.85 -11.39 -41.29
N PRO A 130 16.68 -11.04 -40.28
CA PRO A 130 17.89 -11.80 -39.94
C PRO A 130 17.57 -13.27 -39.63
N ALA A 131 18.54 -14.16 -39.79
CA ALA A 131 18.31 -15.60 -39.58
C ALA A 131 17.93 -15.98 -38.13
N SER A 132 18.30 -15.16 -37.14
CA SER A 132 17.87 -15.28 -35.73
C SER A 132 16.64 -14.41 -35.38
N GLY A 133 15.98 -13.83 -36.39
CA GLY A 133 14.81 -12.98 -36.23
C GLY A 133 13.49 -13.75 -36.38
N VAL A 134 12.57 -13.56 -35.44
CA VAL A 134 11.17 -14.01 -35.58
C VAL A 134 10.34 -12.87 -36.15
N GLN A 135 9.60 -13.16 -37.22
CA GLN A 135 8.64 -12.23 -37.81
C GLN A 135 7.28 -12.33 -37.10
N LEU A 136 6.74 -11.18 -36.70
CA LEU A 136 5.48 -11.02 -36.00
C LEU A 136 4.52 -10.25 -36.91
N ARG A 137 3.22 -10.58 -36.86
CA ARG A 137 2.17 -9.70 -37.37
C ARG A 137 1.56 -8.94 -36.20
N VAL A 138 1.56 -7.62 -36.30
CA VAL A 138 1.04 -6.74 -35.26
C VAL A 138 0.00 -5.81 -35.90
N ASP A 139 -1.17 -5.72 -35.28
CA ASP A 139 -2.12 -4.66 -35.59
C ASP A 139 -1.73 -3.39 -34.83
N GLN A 140 -1.47 -2.31 -35.56
CA GLN A 140 -1.26 -0.97 -34.98
C GLN A 140 -2.25 0.00 -35.61
N GLY A 141 -3.22 0.46 -34.81
CA GLY A 141 -4.21 1.44 -35.25
C GLY A 141 -5.12 0.96 -36.40
N GLY A 142 -5.43 -0.34 -36.46
CA GLY A 142 -6.23 -0.93 -37.55
C GLY A 142 -5.42 -1.19 -38.82
N GLN A 143 -4.09 -1.25 -38.73
CA GLN A 143 -3.19 -1.56 -39.83
C GLN A 143 -2.26 -2.72 -39.45
N GLN A 144 -2.41 -3.84 -40.16
CA GLN A 144 -1.55 -5.02 -40.02
C GLN A 144 -0.14 -4.72 -40.58
N ARG A 145 0.86 -4.76 -39.71
CA ARG A 145 2.28 -4.56 -40.06
C ARG A 145 3.10 -5.81 -39.77
N SER A 146 4.03 -6.12 -40.68
CA SER A 146 5.09 -7.09 -40.43
C SER A 146 6.19 -6.45 -39.59
N VAL A 147 6.38 -7.01 -38.41
CA VAL A 147 7.32 -6.61 -37.38
C VAL A 147 8.33 -7.74 -37.21
N TRP A 148 9.51 -7.48 -36.66
CA TRP A 148 10.44 -8.56 -36.28
C TRP A 148 11.12 -8.27 -34.94
N VAL A 149 11.57 -9.35 -34.31
CA VAL A 149 12.34 -9.36 -33.07
C VAL A 149 13.52 -10.30 -33.24
N GLN A 150 14.73 -9.91 -32.82
CA GLN A 150 15.90 -10.78 -32.83
C GLN A 150 16.06 -11.45 -31.47
N MET A 151 16.20 -12.77 -31.46
CA MET A 151 16.41 -13.57 -30.25
C MET A 151 17.79 -14.22 -30.29
N ASP A 152 18.82 -13.48 -29.90
CA ASP A 152 20.18 -14.01 -29.77
C ASP A 152 20.40 -14.57 -28.36
N GLY A 153 20.45 -15.90 -28.23
CA GLY A 153 20.39 -16.63 -26.95
C GLY A 153 21.61 -16.54 -26.03
N ALA A 154 22.44 -15.50 -26.12
CA ALA A 154 23.68 -15.36 -25.32
C ALA A 154 24.01 -13.92 -24.87
N THR A 155 23.49 -12.89 -25.56
CA THR A 155 23.82 -11.48 -25.26
C THR A 155 22.62 -10.58 -25.50
N SER A 156 22.22 -9.83 -24.47
CA SER A 156 21.14 -8.84 -24.48
C SER A 156 21.48 -7.56 -25.28
N SER A 157 22.04 -7.71 -26.48
CA SER A 157 22.44 -6.62 -27.37
C SER A 157 21.58 -6.66 -28.63
N PHE A 158 20.59 -5.76 -28.71
CA PHE A 158 19.69 -5.66 -29.85
C PHE A 158 20.25 -4.62 -30.83
N THR A 159 20.62 -5.06 -32.04
CA THR A 159 20.96 -4.13 -33.13
C THR A 159 19.81 -4.06 -34.13
N ALA A 160 19.23 -2.88 -34.29
CA ALA A 160 18.21 -2.66 -35.31
C ALA A 160 18.83 -2.87 -36.69
N ALA A 161 18.19 -3.67 -37.54
CA ALA A 161 18.62 -3.82 -38.94
C ALA A 161 18.55 -2.45 -39.65
N ALA A 162 19.49 -2.19 -40.57
CA ALA A 162 19.60 -0.90 -41.23
C ALA A 162 18.27 -0.49 -41.91
N GLY A 163 17.71 0.65 -41.48
CA GLY A 163 16.44 1.17 -41.99
C GLY A 163 15.17 0.67 -41.29
N ALA A 164 15.28 -0.16 -40.25
CA ALA A 164 14.17 -0.53 -39.38
C ALA A 164 13.85 0.59 -38.37
N THR A 165 12.57 0.78 -38.04
CA THR A 165 12.13 1.82 -37.08
C THR A 165 11.59 1.17 -35.81
N PRO A 166 12.09 1.54 -34.61
CA PRO A 166 11.61 0.99 -33.35
C PRO A 166 10.13 1.31 -33.15
N LEU A 167 9.41 0.38 -32.55
CA LEU A 167 8.02 0.53 -32.17
C LEU A 167 7.92 0.88 -30.69
N GLN A 168 6.84 1.56 -30.31
CA GLN A 168 6.45 1.77 -28.92
C GLN A 168 5.81 0.48 -28.36
N SER A 169 6.59 -0.61 -28.39
CA SER A 169 6.17 -1.97 -28.06
C SER A 169 7.36 -2.85 -27.67
N ALA A 170 7.17 -3.69 -26.65
CA ALA A 170 8.14 -4.71 -26.22
C ALA A 170 7.47 -6.07 -26.02
N LEU A 171 8.18 -7.12 -26.41
CA LEU A 171 7.82 -8.52 -26.20
C LEU A 171 8.60 -9.09 -25.00
N PHE A 172 7.97 -9.99 -24.24
CA PHE A 172 8.56 -10.69 -23.10
C PHE A 172 8.25 -12.18 -23.19
N ASP A 173 9.29 -13.02 -23.05
CA ASP A 173 9.12 -14.48 -22.99
C ASP A 173 8.84 -14.90 -21.54
N ALA A 174 7.55 -15.05 -21.20
CA ALA A 174 7.12 -15.48 -19.87
C ALA A 174 6.94 -17.01 -19.78
N ARG A 175 7.24 -17.78 -20.85
CA ARG A 175 6.81 -19.19 -20.97
C ARG A 175 7.33 -20.09 -19.86
N GLY A 176 8.54 -19.81 -19.36
CA GLY A 176 9.18 -20.53 -18.26
C GLY A 176 8.76 -20.08 -16.85
N LEU A 177 7.83 -19.14 -16.72
CA LEU A 177 7.28 -18.70 -15.43
C LEU A 177 6.00 -19.47 -15.10
N GLU A 178 6.05 -20.29 -14.05
CA GLU A 178 4.94 -21.13 -13.60
C GLU A 178 3.84 -20.36 -12.84
N GLN A 179 4.08 -19.09 -12.51
CA GLN A 179 3.23 -18.33 -11.58
C GLN A 179 1.99 -17.71 -12.25
N SER A 180 0.94 -17.53 -11.43
CA SER A 180 -0.14 -16.58 -11.74
C SER A 180 0.13 -15.24 -11.08
N ILE A 181 -0.17 -14.14 -11.78
CA ILE A 181 0.18 -12.76 -11.38
C ILE A 181 -1.06 -11.86 -11.33
N THR A 182 -1.02 -10.86 -10.45
CA THR A 182 -2.12 -9.88 -10.24
C THR A 182 -1.76 -8.45 -10.64
N ALA A 183 -0.48 -8.18 -10.88
CA ALA A 183 0.02 -6.90 -11.36
C ALA A 183 1.33 -7.12 -12.13
N VAL A 184 1.73 -6.16 -12.94
CA VAL A 184 3.06 -6.09 -13.56
C VAL A 184 3.82 -4.88 -13.01
N VAL A 185 5.08 -5.09 -12.62
CA VAL A 185 6.05 -4.03 -12.33
C VAL A 185 6.88 -3.83 -13.58
N ILE A 186 6.86 -2.61 -14.11
CA ILE A 186 7.58 -2.23 -15.32
C ILE A 186 8.78 -1.37 -14.91
N LYS A 187 9.99 -1.85 -15.22
CA LYS A 187 11.20 -1.02 -15.16
C LYS A 187 11.34 -0.30 -16.50
N ALA A 188 11.21 1.02 -16.48
CA ALA A 188 11.30 1.84 -17.69
C ALA A 188 11.84 3.24 -17.36
N ARG A 189 12.52 3.84 -18.33
CA ARG A 189 12.68 5.29 -18.39
C ARG A 189 11.34 5.88 -18.83
N LEU A 190 10.85 6.85 -18.07
CA LEU A 190 9.57 7.53 -18.29
C LEU A 190 9.79 9.05 -18.43
N PRO A 191 8.97 9.73 -19.26
CA PRO A 191 8.92 11.19 -19.27
C PRO A 191 8.62 11.74 -17.87
N ALA A 192 9.27 12.85 -17.53
CA ALA A 192 9.07 13.54 -16.25
C ALA A 192 7.63 14.10 -16.15
N ASN A 193 7.03 13.99 -14.97
CA ASN A 193 5.74 14.61 -14.62
C ASN A 193 4.55 14.23 -15.54
N ALA A 194 4.67 13.14 -16.32
CA ALA A 194 3.68 12.71 -17.30
C ALA A 194 3.11 11.31 -16.98
N PRO A 195 1.77 11.11 -17.08
CA PRO A 195 1.11 9.83 -16.87
C PRO A 195 1.06 8.99 -18.15
N VAL A 196 1.84 7.91 -18.19
CA VAL A 196 1.98 7.02 -19.35
C VAL A 196 0.93 5.92 -19.31
N GLY A 197 0.12 5.85 -20.37
CA GLY A 197 -0.78 4.73 -20.64
C GLY A 197 -0.04 3.54 -21.25
N MET A 198 -0.43 2.32 -20.89
CA MET A 198 0.17 1.07 -21.33
C MET A 198 -0.94 0.06 -21.59
N THR A 199 -0.79 -0.78 -22.61
CA THR A 199 -1.71 -1.90 -22.89
C THR A 199 -0.91 -3.20 -22.89
N LEU A 200 -1.44 -4.23 -22.24
CA LEU A 200 -0.84 -5.57 -22.17
C LEU A 200 -1.68 -6.53 -23.01
N SER A 201 -1.01 -7.44 -23.72
CA SER A 201 -1.64 -8.58 -24.38
C SER A 201 -0.82 -9.84 -24.13
N SER A 202 -1.47 -11.00 -24.15
CA SER A 202 -0.83 -12.31 -24.01
C SER A 202 -1.06 -13.17 -25.26
N SER A 203 -0.14 -14.09 -25.53
CA SER A 203 -0.19 -15.02 -26.67
C SER A 203 0.53 -16.32 -26.30
N THR A 204 0.13 -17.46 -26.86
CA THR A 204 0.85 -18.73 -26.75
C THR A 204 1.66 -19.07 -28.00
N ASP A 205 1.37 -18.42 -29.14
CA ASP A 205 1.86 -18.75 -30.47
C ASP A 205 2.53 -17.57 -31.22
N LEU A 206 2.61 -16.40 -30.57
CA LEU A 206 3.07 -15.11 -31.11
C LEU A 206 2.20 -14.53 -32.25
N ALA A 207 1.14 -15.22 -32.66
CA ALA A 207 0.27 -14.85 -33.77
C ALA A 207 -1.10 -14.35 -33.30
N GLN A 208 -1.74 -15.04 -32.35
CA GLN A 208 -3.00 -14.66 -31.75
C GLN A 208 -2.76 -13.94 -30.42
N TRP A 209 -3.27 -12.71 -30.30
CA TRP A 209 -3.04 -11.84 -29.15
C TRP A 209 -4.35 -11.55 -28.42
N THR A 210 -4.42 -11.92 -27.15
CA THR A 210 -5.57 -11.65 -26.26
C THR A 210 -5.25 -10.45 -25.36
N PRO A 211 -6.08 -9.39 -25.35
CA PRO A 211 -5.90 -8.27 -24.44
C PRO A 211 -5.95 -8.70 -22.97
N VAL A 212 -5.08 -8.11 -22.15
CA VAL A 212 -5.07 -8.28 -20.68
C VAL A 212 -5.39 -6.92 -20.06
N PRO A 213 -6.62 -6.70 -19.54
CA PRO A 213 -7.01 -5.42 -18.95
C PRO A 213 -6.10 -4.99 -17.79
N LEU A 214 -5.63 -3.74 -17.86
CA LEU A 214 -4.78 -3.11 -16.86
C LEU A 214 -5.48 -1.92 -16.21
N ARG A 215 -5.18 -1.69 -14.93
CA ARG A 215 -5.61 -0.53 -14.15
C ARG A 215 -4.44 0.32 -13.70
N GLY A 216 -4.66 1.63 -13.71
CA GLY A 216 -3.67 2.65 -13.39
C GLY A 216 -2.86 3.11 -14.60
N ARG A 217 -1.82 3.90 -14.33
CA ARG A 217 -0.88 4.45 -15.32
C ARG A 217 0.51 4.48 -14.70
N LEU A 218 1.56 4.38 -15.52
CA LEU A 218 2.93 4.58 -15.07
C LEU A 218 3.23 6.07 -14.98
N TYR A 219 4.03 6.50 -14.01
CA TYR A 219 4.48 7.89 -13.93
C TYR A 219 5.72 8.04 -13.03
N ARG A 220 6.47 9.12 -13.25
CA ARG A 220 7.56 9.58 -12.39
C ARG A 220 7.46 11.11 -12.29
N PHE A 221 6.99 11.62 -11.15
CA PHE A 221 7.08 13.05 -10.86
C PHE A 221 8.47 13.41 -10.34
N GLU A 222 8.83 14.68 -10.44
CA GLU A 222 10.12 15.21 -10.01
C GLU A 222 9.98 16.10 -8.76
N GLY A 223 11.06 16.18 -7.99
CA GLY A 223 11.08 16.79 -6.65
C GLY A 223 11.36 15.78 -5.54
N ASN A 224 11.66 16.30 -4.35
CA ASN A 224 11.87 15.44 -3.17
C ASN A 224 10.55 14.77 -2.75
N ASP A 225 10.60 13.47 -2.47
CA ASP A 225 9.43 12.63 -2.19
C ASP A 225 8.32 12.74 -3.28
N ALA A 226 8.68 12.96 -4.54
CA ALA A 226 7.69 13.02 -5.61
C ALA A 226 7.03 11.64 -5.87
N PRO A 227 5.73 11.57 -6.17
CA PRO A 227 5.06 10.30 -6.40
C PRO A 227 5.51 9.65 -7.71
N ALA A 228 5.78 8.36 -7.66
CA ALA A 228 6.04 7.52 -8.82
C ALA A 228 5.15 6.27 -8.78
N ASN A 229 4.85 5.71 -9.94
CA ASN A 229 4.21 4.41 -10.07
C ASN A 229 4.87 3.61 -11.20
N GLY A 230 5.49 2.50 -10.83
CA GLY A 230 6.02 1.48 -11.74
C GLY A 230 5.12 0.26 -11.89
N THR A 231 3.92 0.23 -11.28
CA THR A 231 3.07 -0.97 -11.20
C THR A 231 1.71 -0.75 -11.86
N LEU A 232 1.26 -1.73 -12.65
CA LEU A 232 -0.09 -1.76 -13.22
C LEU A 232 -0.81 -3.01 -12.71
N GLU A 233 -1.97 -2.83 -12.08
CA GLU A 233 -2.79 -3.95 -11.58
C GLU A 233 -3.54 -4.58 -12.76
N LEU A 234 -3.71 -5.90 -12.76
CA LEU A 234 -4.61 -6.59 -13.68
C LEU A 234 -6.03 -6.60 -13.10
N ASP A 235 -7.05 -6.69 -13.94
CA ASP A 235 -8.43 -6.92 -13.47
C ASP A 235 -8.65 -8.34 -12.95
N THR A 236 -8.06 -9.32 -13.64
CA THR A 236 -8.10 -10.74 -13.28
C THR A 236 -6.69 -11.33 -13.23
N PRO A 237 -6.40 -12.32 -12.37
CA PRO A 237 -5.10 -12.99 -12.38
C PRO A 237 -4.76 -13.61 -13.74
N LEU A 238 -3.52 -13.42 -14.20
CA LEU A 238 -3.01 -13.99 -15.44
C LEU A 238 -2.04 -15.14 -15.12
N VAL A 239 -2.19 -16.29 -15.76
CA VAL A 239 -1.19 -17.38 -15.72
C VAL A 239 -0.10 -17.08 -16.74
N LEU A 240 1.17 -17.16 -16.35
CA LEU A 240 2.29 -16.86 -17.26
C LEU A 240 2.81 -18.09 -18.04
N LYS A 241 2.59 -19.29 -17.52
CA LYS A 241 3.15 -20.53 -18.07
C LYS A 241 2.76 -20.72 -19.54
N GLY A 242 3.76 -20.91 -20.40
CA GLY A 242 3.55 -21.09 -21.84
C GLY A 242 3.09 -19.84 -22.59
N HIS A 243 3.02 -18.67 -21.96
CA HIS A 243 2.64 -17.41 -22.59
C HIS A 243 3.83 -16.50 -22.90
N TYR A 244 3.70 -15.74 -23.98
CA TYR A 244 4.42 -14.51 -24.24
C TYR A 244 3.54 -13.32 -23.84
N LEU A 245 4.16 -12.22 -23.44
CA LEU A 245 3.50 -10.95 -23.16
C LEU A 245 3.98 -9.87 -24.13
N ARG A 246 3.07 -9.02 -24.61
CA ARG A 246 3.40 -7.80 -25.35
C ARG A 246 2.86 -6.59 -24.60
N LEU A 247 3.72 -5.60 -24.39
CA LEU A 247 3.39 -4.31 -23.78
C LEU A 247 3.50 -3.23 -24.86
N ASP A 248 2.43 -2.48 -25.10
CA ASP A 248 2.39 -1.38 -26.08
C ASP A 248 2.10 -0.04 -25.37
N TRP A 249 2.75 1.04 -25.83
CA TRP A 249 2.61 2.42 -25.31
C TRP A 249 2.48 3.46 -26.43
N GLN A 250 1.67 3.15 -27.43
CA GLN A 250 1.50 3.97 -28.64
C GLN A 250 1.10 5.42 -28.31
N GLY A 251 1.77 6.37 -28.96
CA GLY A 251 1.58 7.81 -28.74
C GLY A 251 2.22 8.35 -27.45
N GLN A 252 3.10 7.59 -26.78
CA GLN A 252 3.77 8.00 -25.54
C GLN A 252 5.28 8.13 -25.77
N ASP A 253 5.73 9.34 -26.08
CA ASP A 253 7.15 9.63 -26.33
C ASP A 253 7.99 9.66 -25.03
N GLY A 254 9.29 9.44 -25.18
CA GLY A 254 10.24 9.43 -24.05
C GLY A 254 10.19 8.18 -23.16
N VAL A 255 9.41 7.17 -23.55
CA VAL A 255 9.27 5.88 -22.86
C VAL A 255 10.25 4.85 -23.43
N GLU A 256 11.00 4.19 -22.55
CA GLU A 256 11.93 3.11 -22.90
C GLU A 256 11.84 2.02 -21.83
N VAL A 257 11.31 0.85 -22.20
CA VAL A 257 11.06 -0.26 -21.27
C VAL A 257 12.26 -1.21 -21.23
N GLU A 258 12.78 -1.46 -20.03
CA GLU A 258 13.93 -2.33 -19.80
C GLU A 258 13.51 -3.76 -19.43
N SER A 259 12.57 -3.90 -18.49
CA SER A 259 12.13 -5.21 -17.99
C SER A 259 10.76 -5.19 -17.34
N LEU A 260 10.19 -6.38 -17.20
CA LEU A 260 8.90 -6.66 -16.56
C LEU A 260 9.09 -7.71 -15.45
N GLN A 261 8.43 -7.51 -14.31
CA GLN A 261 8.18 -8.56 -13.31
C GLN A 261 6.68 -8.69 -13.09
N GLY A 262 6.18 -9.91 -12.85
CA GLY A 262 4.84 -10.10 -12.34
C GLY A 262 4.80 -10.11 -10.82
N LEU A 263 3.80 -9.46 -10.21
CA LEU A 263 3.50 -9.62 -8.79
C LEU A 263 2.56 -10.82 -8.61
N ILE A 264 3.10 -11.87 -8.01
CA ILE A 264 2.46 -13.18 -7.86
C ILE A 264 1.14 -13.04 -7.10
N ALA A 265 0.12 -13.76 -7.56
CA ALA A 265 -1.18 -13.82 -6.92
C ALA A 265 -1.04 -14.35 -5.48
N PRO A 266 -1.57 -13.66 -4.46
CA PRO A 266 -1.43 -14.11 -3.08
C PRO A 266 -2.20 -15.42 -2.86
N ALA A 267 -1.51 -16.44 -2.35
CA ALA A 267 -2.10 -17.75 -2.05
C ALA A 267 -3.15 -17.73 -0.92
N GLN A 268 -3.20 -16.64 -0.14
CA GLN A 268 -4.05 -16.52 1.03
C GLN A 268 -5.25 -15.61 0.77
N ALA A 269 -6.43 -16.05 1.22
CA ALA A 269 -7.67 -15.29 1.11
C ALA A 269 -7.49 -13.88 1.70
N GLN A 270 -7.83 -12.86 0.91
CA GLN A 270 -7.72 -11.48 1.33
C GLN A 270 -8.75 -11.22 2.44
N LEU A 271 -8.27 -10.93 3.66
CA LEU A 271 -9.10 -10.54 4.81
C LEU A 271 -10.16 -9.53 4.37
N SER A 272 -11.43 -9.80 4.74
CA SER A 272 -12.58 -8.96 4.43
C SER A 272 -12.29 -7.53 4.86
N ARG A 273 -12.20 -6.61 3.88
CA ARG A 273 -12.06 -5.19 4.16
C ARG A 273 -13.43 -4.59 4.39
N LEU A 274 -13.54 -3.81 5.45
CA LEU A 274 -14.67 -2.94 5.68
C LEU A 274 -14.44 -1.62 4.93
N THR A 275 -15.34 -1.29 4.01
CA THR A 275 -15.33 -0.02 3.29
C THR A 275 -16.34 0.92 3.93
N ALA A 276 -15.92 2.16 4.16
CA ALA A 276 -16.79 3.26 4.56
C ALA A 276 -16.56 4.46 3.65
N ALA A 277 -17.61 5.23 3.41
CA ALA A 277 -17.47 6.56 2.82
C ALA A 277 -16.75 7.48 3.83
N LEU A 278 -15.92 8.38 3.32
CA LEU A 278 -15.43 9.50 4.12
C LEU A 278 -16.60 10.47 4.40
N PRO A 279 -16.61 11.16 5.56
CA PRO A 279 -17.58 12.21 5.83
C PRO A 279 -17.36 13.42 4.93
N GLU A 280 -18.20 14.45 5.09
CA GLU A 280 -18.00 15.70 4.35
C GLU A 280 -16.64 16.34 4.69
N PRO A 281 -15.82 16.68 3.68
CA PRO A 281 -14.52 17.29 3.90
C PRO A 281 -14.59 18.74 4.40
N ARG A 282 -13.72 19.08 5.35
CA ARG A 282 -13.36 20.49 5.63
C ARG A 282 -12.26 20.93 4.67
N ARG A 283 -12.43 22.06 3.98
CA ARG A 283 -11.33 22.66 3.20
C ARG A 283 -10.31 23.34 4.11
N ASP A 284 -9.04 23.25 3.72
CA ASP A 284 -7.91 23.90 4.35
C ASP A 284 -7.10 24.66 3.29
N GLY A 285 -7.39 25.96 3.17
CA GLY A 285 -6.89 26.78 2.06
C GLY A 285 -7.35 26.30 0.68
N ALA A 286 -6.50 26.50 -0.33
CA ALA A 286 -6.78 26.15 -1.73
C ALA A 286 -6.28 24.77 -2.16
N GLN A 287 -5.39 24.15 -1.38
CA GLN A 287 -4.65 22.94 -1.79
C GLN A 287 -4.84 21.75 -0.83
N ALA A 288 -5.39 21.95 0.37
CA ALA A 288 -5.59 20.88 1.33
C ALA A 288 -7.08 20.66 1.68
N ILE A 289 -7.38 19.42 2.01
CA ILE A 289 -8.69 18.95 2.46
C ILE A 289 -8.50 18.03 3.66
N GLU A 290 -9.32 18.20 4.68
CA GLU A 290 -9.29 17.44 5.92
C GLU A 290 -10.58 16.69 6.21
N TRP A 291 -10.45 15.54 6.88
CA TRP A 291 -11.56 14.74 7.40
C TRP A 291 -11.28 14.35 8.85
N GLU A 292 -12.30 14.43 9.70
CA GLU A 292 -12.32 13.71 10.98
C GLU A 292 -13.04 12.38 10.78
N LEU A 293 -12.39 11.27 11.13
CA LEU A 293 -12.95 9.93 10.97
C LEU A 293 -13.75 9.51 12.20
N ALA A 294 -14.88 8.84 11.98
CA ALA A 294 -15.71 8.27 13.06
C ALA A 294 -15.04 7.06 13.74
N THR A 295 -14.25 6.29 13.00
CA THR A 295 -13.54 5.07 13.47
C THR A 295 -12.08 5.35 13.85
N ALA A 296 -11.57 4.57 14.81
CA ALA A 296 -10.15 4.49 15.17
C ALA A 296 -9.44 3.28 14.54
N LEU A 297 -10.09 2.57 13.61
CA LEU A 297 -9.50 1.41 12.94
C LEU A 297 -8.28 1.77 12.09
N PRO A 298 -7.28 0.88 11.98
CA PRO A 298 -6.16 1.06 11.08
C PRO A 298 -6.58 1.15 9.61
N LEU A 299 -6.13 2.20 8.93
CA LEU A 299 -6.45 2.42 7.51
C LEU A 299 -5.52 1.58 6.63
N SER A 300 -6.09 0.67 5.83
CA SER A 300 -5.34 -0.19 4.90
C SER A 300 -5.38 0.27 3.44
N ALA A 301 -6.30 1.17 3.10
CA ALA A 301 -6.55 1.65 1.75
C ALA A 301 -7.27 3.01 1.78
N LEU A 302 -7.03 3.86 0.78
CA LEU A 302 -7.75 5.12 0.58
C LEU A 302 -8.05 5.31 -0.93
N THR A 303 -9.33 5.37 -1.29
CA THR A 303 -9.75 5.70 -2.66
C THR A 303 -10.10 7.18 -2.72
N LEU A 304 -9.39 7.92 -3.57
CA LEU A 304 -9.67 9.31 -3.94
C LEU A 304 -10.04 9.35 -5.42
N ALA A 305 -10.90 10.28 -5.81
CA ALA A 305 -11.29 10.50 -7.20
C ALA A 305 -11.48 12.00 -7.46
N THR A 306 -11.24 12.42 -8.71
CA THR A 306 -11.58 13.77 -9.20
C THR A 306 -12.83 13.72 -10.07
N SER A 307 -13.78 14.63 -9.84
CA SER A 307 -14.93 14.81 -10.74
C SER A 307 -14.55 15.46 -12.07
N ARG A 308 -13.49 16.28 -12.08
CA ARG A 308 -12.97 16.94 -13.28
C ARG A 308 -12.29 15.92 -14.19
N ALA A 309 -12.73 15.85 -15.44
CA ALA A 309 -12.06 15.10 -16.50
C ALA A 309 -10.72 15.75 -16.88
N ASN A 310 -9.86 14.99 -17.55
CA ASN A 310 -8.50 15.39 -17.97
C ASN A 310 -7.71 16.14 -16.90
N THR A 311 -7.84 15.66 -15.66
CA THR A 311 -7.24 16.26 -14.47
C THR A 311 -6.30 15.26 -13.82
N LEU A 312 -5.13 15.76 -13.42
CA LEU A 312 -4.12 15.03 -12.68
C LEU A 312 -3.65 15.91 -11.51
N VAL A 313 -3.63 15.35 -10.30
CA VAL A 313 -3.23 16.05 -9.07
C VAL A 313 -2.34 15.12 -8.25
N PRO A 314 -1.02 15.39 -8.17
CA PRO A 314 -0.15 14.75 -7.19
C PRO A 314 -0.62 15.10 -5.78
N VAL A 315 -0.66 14.12 -4.87
CA VAL A 315 -1.16 14.31 -3.49
C VAL A 315 -0.27 13.64 -2.46
N ARG A 316 -0.13 14.28 -1.30
CA ARG A 316 0.31 13.66 -0.05
C ARG A 316 -0.88 13.42 0.87
N VAL A 317 -0.92 12.24 1.47
CA VAL A 317 -1.92 11.83 2.45
C VAL A 317 -1.25 11.79 3.81
N MET A 318 -1.75 12.58 4.75
CA MET A 318 -1.25 12.70 6.11
C MET A 318 -2.32 12.29 7.12
N GLY A 319 -1.89 11.93 8.33
CA GLY A 319 -2.81 11.64 9.42
C GLY A 319 -2.22 11.87 10.81
N ARG A 320 -3.13 11.95 11.80
CA ARG A 320 -2.84 12.13 13.23
C ARG A 320 -3.98 11.58 14.10
N ASN A 321 -3.71 11.29 15.36
CA ASN A 321 -4.69 10.74 16.32
C ASN A 321 -5.15 11.75 17.38
N GLN A 322 -4.52 12.92 17.46
CA GLN A 322 -4.91 14.04 18.31
C GLN A 322 -4.74 15.36 17.55
N ALA A 323 -5.54 16.38 17.87
CA ALA A 323 -5.45 17.70 17.23
C ALA A 323 -4.14 18.46 17.55
N SER A 324 -3.47 18.10 18.65
CA SER A 324 -2.15 18.60 19.06
C SER A 324 -0.97 17.84 18.43
N GLU A 325 -1.19 16.66 17.85
CA GLU A 325 -0.14 15.91 17.18
C GLU A 325 0.23 16.57 15.84
N PRO A 326 1.53 16.56 15.45
CA PRO A 326 1.95 16.97 14.12
C PRO A 326 1.37 16.00 13.07
N TRP A 327 1.09 16.52 11.88
CA TRP A 327 0.73 15.70 10.73
C TRP A 327 1.89 14.77 10.36
N ARG A 328 1.59 13.46 10.23
CA ARG A 328 2.55 12.47 9.73
C ARG A 328 2.12 12.01 8.35
N GLN A 329 3.05 11.96 7.39
CA GLN A 329 2.78 11.39 6.07
C GLN A 329 2.46 9.89 6.22
N LEU A 330 1.36 9.45 5.62
CA LEU A 330 0.91 8.07 5.60
C LEU A 330 1.19 7.41 4.25
N THR A 331 0.90 8.13 3.16
CA THR A 331 1.15 7.68 1.79
C THR A 331 1.16 8.90 0.85
N GLN A 332 1.48 8.66 -0.42
CA GLN A 332 1.43 9.66 -1.47
C GLN A 332 1.07 9.00 -2.80
N GLY A 333 0.60 9.78 -3.76
CA GLY A 333 0.21 9.26 -5.06
C GLY A 333 -0.29 10.35 -5.97
N VAL A 334 -1.09 9.97 -6.95
CA VAL A 334 -1.67 10.88 -7.94
C VAL A 334 -3.14 10.56 -8.09
N VAL A 335 -4.01 11.55 -7.87
CA VAL A 335 -5.44 11.47 -8.18
C VAL A 335 -5.62 11.94 -9.62
N PHE A 336 -6.17 11.10 -10.48
CA PHE A 336 -6.35 11.44 -11.89
C PHE A 336 -7.61 10.84 -12.50
N ARG A 337 -8.09 11.51 -13.55
CA ARG A 337 -9.15 11.05 -14.46
C ARG A 337 -8.78 11.58 -15.84
N LEU A 338 -8.36 10.70 -16.75
CA LEU A 338 -7.69 11.04 -18.02
C LEU A 338 -8.27 10.23 -19.18
N GLY A 339 -8.52 10.88 -20.31
CA GLY A 339 -9.17 10.28 -21.47
C GLY A 339 -10.66 10.60 -21.53
N SER A 340 -11.42 9.81 -22.30
CA SER A 340 -12.85 10.01 -22.49
C SER A 340 -13.55 8.71 -22.91
N GLY A 341 -14.80 8.52 -22.48
CA GLY A 341 -15.59 7.35 -22.86
C GLY A 341 -14.97 6.05 -22.36
N ALA A 342 -14.88 5.05 -23.24
CA ALA A 342 -14.31 3.74 -22.92
C ALA A 342 -12.80 3.74 -22.64
N GLU A 343 -12.07 4.80 -23.04
CA GLU A 343 -10.63 4.96 -22.79
C GLU A 343 -10.34 5.83 -21.54
N GLU A 344 -11.37 6.22 -20.78
CA GLU A 344 -11.17 6.96 -19.54
C GLU A 344 -10.51 6.08 -18.47
N SER A 345 -9.38 6.57 -17.96
CA SER A 345 -8.56 5.90 -16.96
C SER A 345 -8.48 6.76 -15.71
N ALA A 346 -8.72 6.14 -14.56
CA ALA A 346 -8.64 6.77 -13.24
C ALA A 346 -7.57 6.11 -12.37
N ASN A 347 -7.17 6.80 -11.29
CA ASN A 347 -6.20 6.27 -10.34
C ASN A 347 -6.75 5.04 -9.59
N SER A 348 -5.85 4.10 -9.29
CA SER A 348 -6.12 3.01 -8.35
C SER A 348 -6.26 3.55 -6.91
N THR A 349 -6.79 2.70 -6.03
CA THR A 349 -6.80 2.94 -4.57
C THR A 349 -5.38 3.07 -4.03
N LEU A 350 -5.12 4.10 -3.22
CA LEU A 350 -3.84 4.30 -2.54
C LEU A 350 -3.68 3.27 -1.42
N THR A 351 -2.52 2.62 -1.34
CA THR A 351 -2.19 1.74 -0.22
C THR A 351 -1.82 2.57 1.00
N MET A 352 -2.39 2.23 2.16
CA MET A 352 -2.14 2.89 3.44
C MET A 352 -1.35 1.97 4.37
N PRO A 353 -0.52 2.51 5.29
CA PRO A 353 0.44 1.72 6.07
C PRO A 353 -0.17 0.94 7.26
N ARG A 354 -1.50 0.74 7.30
CA ARG A 354 -2.22 0.05 8.40
C ARG A 354 -1.98 0.70 9.75
N VAL A 355 -2.13 2.03 9.81
CA VAL A 355 -2.10 2.79 11.07
C VAL A 355 -3.44 3.45 11.33
N ALA A 356 -3.80 3.58 12.61
CA ALA A 356 -4.95 4.37 13.02
C ALA A 356 -4.68 5.87 12.84
N ALA A 357 -5.67 6.59 12.31
CA ALA A 357 -5.68 8.04 12.20
C ALA A 357 -7.11 8.53 12.50
N ARG A 358 -7.28 9.45 13.45
CA ARG A 358 -8.58 10.12 13.70
C ARG A 358 -8.81 11.31 12.78
N TRP A 359 -7.74 11.95 12.30
CA TRP A 359 -7.81 12.95 11.25
C TRP A 359 -6.97 12.55 10.05
N LEU A 360 -7.49 12.79 8.85
CA LEU A 360 -6.78 12.71 7.58
C LEU A 360 -6.67 14.11 6.96
N ARG A 361 -5.53 14.39 6.32
CA ARG A 361 -5.33 15.58 5.47
C ARG A 361 -4.78 15.10 4.13
N VAL A 362 -5.43 15.47 3.04
CA VAL A 362 -4.94 15.29 1.67
C VAL A 362 -4.54 16.66 1.16
N GLU A 363 -3.27 16.80 0.80
CA GLU A 363 -2.68 18.03 0.27
C GLU A 363 -2.25 17.79 -1.17
N ALA A 364 -2.72 18.61 -2.09
CA ALA A 364 -2.24 18.66 -3.47
C ALA A 364 -0.78 19.16 -3.45
N THR A 365 0.16 18.30 -3.80
CA THR A 365 1.53 18.73 -4.04
C THR A 365 1.59 19.37 -5.40
N LEU A 366 2.08 20.62 -5.45
CA LEU A 366 2.31 21.33 -6.71
C LEU A 366 3.27 20.51 -7.58
N GLY A 367 2.74 19.79 -8.57
CA GLY A 367 3.49 19.51 -9.77
C GLY A 367 3.83 20.86 -10.38
N GLN A 368 5.08 21.27 -10.28
CA GLN A 368 5.51 22.53 -10.89
C GLN A 368 5.29 22.40 -12.40
N ARG A 369 4.64 23.43 -12.97
CA ARG A 369 4.26 23.50 -14.38
C ARG A 369 5.47 23.64 -15.27
#